data_AF-A0A928TU09-F1
#
_entry.id   AF-A0A928TU09-F1
#
_cell.length_a   1.000
_cell.length_b   1.000
_cell.length_c   1.000
_cell.angle_alpha   90.00
_cell.angle_beta   90.00
_cell.angle_gamma   90.00
#
_symmetry.space_group_name_H-M   'P 1'
#
loop_
_entity.id
_entity.type
_entity.pdbx_description
1 polymer ?
#
loop_
_entity_poly.entity_id
_entity_poly.type
_entity_poly.pdbx_seq_one_letter_code
_entity_poly.pdbx_strand_id
1 'polypeptide(L)'
;MEKHPNVCFHFTPTGASWLNMVEAWFGILTRKSVRRGSFASVKDLVRHIGNYIAHWNEHPTPFVWTKSPAAIIRKAVRRGR
;
A
#
# COMPACT_ATOMS: atom_id res chain seq x y z
N MET A 1 -22.76 5.04 -6.58
CA MET A 1 -22.82 3.56 -6.54
C MET A 1 -23.97 2.98 -7.35
N GLU A 2 -25.09 3.68 -7.51
CA GLU A 2 -26.24 3.20 -8.31
C GLU A 2 -25.89 2.74 -9.74
N LYS A 3 -24.86 3.33 -10.37
CA LYS A 3 -24.37 2.91 -11.70
C LYS A 3 -23.36 1.74 -11.69
N HIS A 4 -22.85 1.34 -10.52
CA HIS A 4 -21.85 0.28 -10.37
C HIS A 4 -22.21 -0.62 -9.17
N PRO A 5 -23.23 -1.47 -9.32
CA PRO A 5 -23.76 -2.29 -8.22
C PRO A 5 -22.76 -3.31 -7.67
N ASN A 6 -21.75 -3.67 -8.48
CA ASN A 6 -20.72 -4.65 -8.11
C ASN A 6 -19.51 -4.03 -7.39
N VAL A 7 -19.53 -2.72 -7.10
CA VAL A 7 -18.42 -2.03 -6.43
C VAL A 7 -18.81 -1.66 -5.01
N CYS A 8 -18.14 -2.25 -4.03
CA CYS A 8 -18.24 -1.89 -2.62
C CYS A 8 -16.95 -1.19 -2.16
N PHE A 9 -17.07 -0.01 -1.54
CA PHE A 9 -15.93 0.68 -0.94
C PHE A 9 -15.77 0.26 0.52
N HIS A 10 -14.61 -0.31 0.85
CA HIS A 10 -14.22 -0.57 2.22
C HIS A 10 -13.19 0.46 2.66
N PHE A 11 -13.53 1.23 3.69
CA PHE A 11 -12.62 2.19 4.28
C PHE A 11 -11.89 1.57 5.47
N THR A 12 -10.61 1.89 5.63
CA THR A 12 -9.85 1.48 6.81
C THR A 12 -10.39 2.23 8.04
N PRO A 13 -10.62 1.54 9.18
CA PRO A 13 -11.03 2.20 10.40
C PRO A 13 -10.01 3.26 10.87
N THR A 14 -10.48 4.28 11.59
CA THR A 14 -9.60 5.28 12.19
C THR A 14 -8.53 4.62 13.06
N GLY A 15 -7.26 4.96 12.82
CA GLY A 15 -6.11 4.36 13.50
C GLY A 15 -5.68 2.98 12.98
N ALA A 16 -6.24 2.53 11.85
CA ALA A 16 -5.87 1.28 11.18
C ALA A 16 -5.09 1.48 9.87
N SER A 17 -4.30 2.55 9.75
CA SER A 17 -3.44 2.80 8.57
C SER A 17 -2.46 1.66 8.29
N TRP A 18 -2.09 0.89 9.31
CA TRP A 18 -1.25 -0.30 9.18
C TRP A 18 -1.90 -1.43 8.35
N LEU A 19 -3.23 -1.41 8.13
CA LEU A 19 -3.90 -2.32 7.19
C LEU A 19 -3.71 -1.89 5.73
N ASN A 20 -3.29 -0.65 5.47
CA ASN A 20 -3.16 -0.13 4.13
C ASN A 20 -1.80 -0.52 3.51
N MET A 21 -1.74 -1.69 2.89
CA MET A 21 -0.51 -2.21 2.29
C MET A 21 0.04 -1.35 1.15
N VAL A 22 -0.80 -0.56 0.48
CA VAL A 22 -0.34 0.36 -0.58
C VAL A 22 0.56 1.46 -0.02
N GLU A 23 0.27 1.96 1.18
CA GLU A 23 1.10 2.97 1.85
C GLU A 23 2.47 2.39 2.21
N ALA A 24 2.50 1.15 2.71
CA ALA A 24 3.75 0.45 2.99
C ALA A 24 4.59 0.27 1.72
N TRP A 25 3.94 -0.10 0.61
CA TRP A 25 4.60 -0.25 -0.70
C TRP A 25 5.14 1.10 -1.23
N PHE A 26 4.39 2.20 -1.11
CA PHE A 26 4.89 3.54 -1.46
C PHE A 26 6.12 3.94 -0.63
N GLY A 27 6.16 3.57 0.65
CA GLY A 27 7.35 3.74 1.48
C GLY A 27 8.56 2.94 0.96
N ILE A 28 8.35 1.74 0.43
CA ILE A 28 9.40 0.92 -0.20
C ILE A 28 9.88 1.57 -1.50
N LEU A 29 8.96 1.89 -2.43
CA LEU A 29 9.27 2.59 -3.69
C LEU A 29 10.11 3.84 -3.43
N THR A 30 9.68 4.65 -2.46
CA THR A 30 10.36 5.90 -2.10
C THR A 30 11.78 5.63 -1.61
N ARG A 31 11.95 4.73 -0.64
CA ARG A 31 13.28 4.46 -0.05
C ARG A 31 14.24 3.76 -1.02
N LYS A 32 13.75 2.82 -1.83
CA LYS A 32 14.59 1.99 -2.69
C LYS A 32 14.90 2.62 -4.04
N SER A 33 13.98 3.42 -4.58
CA SER A 33 14.01 3.81 -6.00
C SER A 33 13.97 5.32 -6.21
N VAL A 34 13.03 6.02 -5.56
CA VAL A 34 12.78 7.45 -5.86
C VAL A 34 13.74 8.37 -5.10
N ARG A 35 13.93 8.17 -3.79
CA ARG A 35 14.72 9.09 -2.94
C ARG A 35 16.20 9.17 -3.30
N ARG A 36 16.73 8.13 -3.97
CA ARG A 36 18.13 8.07 -4.42
C ARG A 36 18.29 8.42 -5.91
N GLY A 37 17.19 8.61 -6.63
CA GLY A 37 17.22 8.96 -8.05
C GLY A 37 17.38 10.46 -8.26
N SER A 38 18.13 10.83 -9.29
CA SER A 38 18.13 12.17 -9.86
C SER A 38 17.55 12.08 -11.27
N PHE A 39 16.53 12.88 -11.57
CA PHE A 39 15.77 12.80 -12.81
C PHE A 39 15.84 14.13 -13.55
N ALA A 40 16.16 14.10 -14.84
CA ALA A 40 16.25 15.28 -15.67
C ALA A 40 14.88 15.88 -16.00
N SER A 41 13.81 15.09 -15.90
CA SER A 41 12.43 15.53 -16.15
C SER A 41 11.41 14.69 -15.38
N VAL A 42 10.18 15.22 -15.27
CA VAL A 42 9.03 14.47 -14.74
C VAL A 42 8.75 13.23 -15.59
N LYS A 43 8.93 13.32 -16.91
CA LYS A 43 8.73 12.18 -17.83
C LYS A 43 9.69 11.03 -17.52
N ASP A 44 10.94 11.34 -17.16
CA ASP A 44 11.92 10.33 -16.77
C ASP A 44 11.59 9.70 -15.41
N LEU A 45 11.09 10.49 -14.46
CA LEU A 45 10.59 9.96 -13.18
C LEU A 45 9.41 9.01 -13.40
N VAL A 46 8.44 9.38 -14.24
CA VAL A 46 7.27 8.52 -14.54
C VAL A 46 7.72 7.22 -15.19
N ARG A 47 8.62 7.27 -16.17
CA ARG A 47 9.19 6.08 -16.81
C ARG A 47 9.90 5.19 -15.79
N HIS A 48 10.70 5.79 -14.91
CA HIS A 48 11.42 5.08 -13.86
C HIS A 48 10.49 4.36 -12.87
N ILE A 49 9.43 5.04 -12.41
CA ILE A 49 8.41 4.43 -11.53
C ILE A 49 7.71 3.28 -12.26
N GLY A 50 7.36 3.45 -13.54
CA GLY A 50 6.76 2.39 -14.36
C GLY A 50 7.65 1.14 -14.45
N ASN A 51 8.94 1.32 -14.72
CA ASN A 51 9.91 0.23 -14.76
C ASN A 51 10.04 -0.47 -13.40
N TYR A 52 10.05 0.30 -12.31
CA TYR A 52 10.11 -0.27 -10.96
C TYR A 52 8.86 -1.10 -10.65
N ILE A 53 7.67 -0.66 -11.05
CA ILE A 53 6.42 -1.41 -10.90
C ILE A 53 6.48 -2.72 -11.69
N ALA A 54 6.91 -2.68 -12.95
CA ALA A 54 7.03 -3.87 -13.79
C ALA A 54 7.96 -4.91 -13.15
N HIS A 55 9.15 -4.49 -12.71
CA HIS A 55 10.11 -5.37 -12.05
C HIS A 55 9.58 -5.92 -10.71
N TRP A 56 8.91 -5.09 -9.91
CA TRP A 56 8.30 -5.53 -8.66
C TRP A 56 7.22 -6.61 -8.89
N ASN A 57 6.43 -6.47 -9.96
CA ASN A 57 5.37 -7.42 -10.29
C ASN A 57 5.91 -8.74 -10.86
N GLU A 58 7.06 -8.72 -11.53
CA GLU A 58 7.77 -9.92 -11.98
C GLU A 58 8.37 -10.71 -10.81
N HIS A 59 8.78 -10.01 -9.75
CA HIS A 59 9.35 -10.60 -8.53
C HIS A 59 8.62 -10.11 -7.27
N PRO A 60 7.34 -10.48 -7.10
CA PRO A 60 6.54 -9.95 -6.00
C PRO A 60 7.11 -10.42 -4.67
N THR A 61 7.31 -9.50 -3.74
CA THR A 61 7.54 -9.83 -2.33
C THR A 61 6.21 -9.75 -1.59
N PRO A 62 5.57 -10.88 -1.23
CA PRO A 62 4.31 -10.84 -0.52
C PRO A 62 4.51 -10.21 0.85
N PHE A 63 3.57 -9.36 1.26
CA PHE A 63 3.54 -8.90 2.64
C PHE A 63 2.94 -10.01 3.50
N VAL A 64 3.67 -10.44 4.52
CA VAL A 64 3.23 -11.48 5.44
C VAL A 64 2.73 -10.81 6.73
N TRP A 65 1.46 -11.04 7.05
CA TRP A 65 0.88 -10.59 8.31
C TRP A 65 1.40 -11.45 9.46
N THR A 66 2.02 -10.82 10.45
CA THR A 66 2.55 -11.51 11.63
C THR A 66 1.55 -11.62 12.78
N LYS A 67 0.44 -10.88 12.70
CA LYS A 67 -0.63 -10.88 13.70
C LYS A 67 -1.88 -11.51 13.12
N SER A 68 -2.51 -12.40 13.90
CA SER A 68 -3.76 -13.02 13.47
C SER A 68 -4.91 -11.99 13.44
N PRO A 69 -5.88 -12.15 12.52
CA PRO A 69 -7.07 -11.28 12.47
C PRO A 69 -7.80 -11.19 13.82
N ALA A 70 -7.93 -12.30 14.55
CA ALA A 70 -8.56 -12.32 15.87
C ALA A 70 -7.83 -11.45 16.90
N ALA A 71 -6.48 -11.45 16.89
CA ALA A 71 -5.70 -10.60 17.79
C ALA A 71 -5.87 -9.10 17.46
N ILE A 72 -5.96 -8.78 16.17
CA ILE A 72 -6.22 -7.44 15.67
C ILE A 72 -7.60 -6.95 16.11
N ILE A 73 -8.65 -7.75 15.85
CA ILE A 73 -10.04 -7.41 16.16
C ILE A 73 -10.21 -7.17 17.67
N ARG A 74 -9.67 -8.07 18.52
CA ARG A 74 -9.72 -7.89 19.98
C ARG A 74 -9.07 -6.57 20.43
N LYS A 75 -7.93 -6.20 19.84
CA LYS A 75 -7.24 -4.94 20.17
C LYS A 75 -8.05 -3.72 19.71
N ALA A 76 -8.66 -3.78 18.52
CA ALA A 76 -9.47 -2.69 17.98
C ALA A 76 -10.72 -2.45 18.82
N VAL A 77 -11.45 -3.51 19.19
CA VAL A 77 -12.66 -3.42 20.03
C VAL A 77 -12.36 -2.84 21.42
N ARG A 78 -11.21 -3.20 22.03
CA ARG A 78 -10.79 -2.63 23.32
C ARG A 78 -10.52 -1.12 23.30
N ARG A 79 -10.21 -0.54 22.14
CA ARG A 79 -9.91 0.91 22.00
C ARG A 79 -11.16 1.78 21.78
N GLY A 80 -12.29 1.18 21.40
CA GLY A 80 -13.54 1.89 21.14
C GLY A 80 -14.48 1.98 22.35
N ARG A 81 -13.96 1.78 23.57
CA ARG A 81 -14.70 1.89 24.82
C ARG A 81 -14.03 2.92 25.71
#